data_AF-K1YRH5-F1
#
_entry.id   AF-K1YRH5-F1
#
_cell.length_a   1.000
_cell.length_b   1.000
_cell.length_c   1.000
_cell.angle_alpha   90.00
_cell.angle_beta   90.00
_cell.angle_gamma   90.00
#
_symmetry.space_group_name_H-M   'P 1'
#
loop_
_entity.id
_entity.type
_entity.pdbx_description
1 polymer ?
#
loop_
_entity_poly.entity_id
_entity_poly.type
_entity_poly.pdbx_seq_one_letter_code
_entity_poly.pdbx_strand_id
1 'polypeptide(L)'
;KEQAEKISTSCFEINSSQMQNAAVVFIWAAVPYRTEWRAGPYAYKFIAIDAGHICQNLYLAAEAIQAGVCAVAAYEQQAVDNLINVSGKDEFAVYLATVGKIA
;
A
#
# COMPACT_ATOMS: atom_id res chain seq x y z
N LYS A 1 -11.28 -6.38 12.62
CA LYS A 1 -10.29 -6.51 13.73
C LYS A 1 -9.20 -7.50 13.35
N GLU A 2 -9.53 -8.75 13.03
CA GLU A 2 -8.55 -9.78 12.60
C GLU A 2 -7.63 -9.34 11.46
N GLN A 3 -8.15 -8.74 10.38
CA GLN A 3 -7.30 -8.28 9.28
C GLN A 3 -6.40 -7.10 9.63
N ALA A 4 -6.85 -6.19 10.51
CA ALA A 4 -6.03 -5.07 10.98
C ALA A 4 -4.84 -5.56 11.82
N GLU A 5 -5.06 -6.60 12.64
CA GLU A 5 -4.01 -7.27 13.40
C GLU A 5 -2.99 -7.95 12.47
N LYS A 6 -3.47 -8.72 11.48
CA LYS A 6 -2.60 -9.34 10.46
C LYS A 6 -1.76 -8.32 9.69
N ILE A 7 -2.36 -7.19 9.27
CA ILE A 7 -1.65 -6.08 8.60
C ILE A 7 -0.59 -5.50 9.53
N SER A 8 -0.94 -5.25 10.80
CA SER A 8 -0.04 -4.68 11.78
C SER A 8 1.17 -5.57 12.03
N THR A 9 0.99 -6.89 12.11
CA THR A 9 2.10 -7.85 12.28
C THR A 9 2.93 -8.03 11.01
N SER A 10 2.35 -7.78 9.84
CA SER A 10 3.06 -7.81 8.55
C SER A 10 3.93 -6.56 8.34
N CYS A 11 3.69 -5.48 9.08
CA CYS A 11 4.50 -4.28 9.05
C CYS A 11 5.60 -4.31 10.12
N PHE A 12 6.73 -3.65 9.87
CA PHE A 12 7.75 -3.51 10.91
C PHE A 12 7.21 -2.73 12.11
N GLU A 13 7.78 -2.97 13.30
CA GLU A 13 7.28 -2.42 14.58
C GLU A 13 7.02 -0.91 14.55
N ILE A 14 7.85 -0.16 13.81
CA ILE A 14 7.72 1.29 13.63
C ILE A 14 6.36 1.75 13.08
N ASN A 15 5.64 0.89 12.34
CA ASN A 15 4.36 1.20 11.71
C ASN A 15 3.14 0.58 12.42
N SER A 16 3.38 -0.27 13.43
CA SER A 16 2.34 -1.10 14.08
C SER A 16 1.21 -0.27 14.70
N SER A 17 1.55 0.83 15.38
CA SER A 17 0.56 1.71 16.01
C SER A 17 -0.33 2.44 14.99
N GLN A 18 0.22 2.85 13.85
CA GLN A 18 -0.53 3.52 12.80
C GLN A 18 -1.49 2.55 12.10
N MET A 19 -1.04 1.32 11.81
CA MET A 19 -1.86 0.29 11.18
C MET A 19 -3.06 -0.14 12.05
N GLN A 20 -2.87 -0.22 13.36
CA GLN A 20 -3.95 -0.59 14.30
C GLN A 20 -5.00 0.50 14.48
N ASN A 21 -4.57 1.77 14.44
CA ASN A 21 -5.45 2.93 14.65
C ASN A 21 -6.06 3.49 13.36
N ALA A 22 -5.60 3.01 12.20
CA ALA A 22 -6.15 3.42 10.91
C ALA A 22 -7.64 3.05 10.81
N ALA A 23 -8.44 3.95 10.24
CA ALA A 23 -9.81 3.65 9.87
C ALA A 23 -9.86 2.74 8.62
N VAL A 24 -8.94 2.97 7.68
CA VAL A 24 -8.78 2.17 6.45
C VAL A 24 -7.30 2.01 6.14
N VAL A 25 -6.91 0.84 5.64
CA VAL A 25 -5.57 0.61 5.05
C VAL A 25 -5.74 0.30 3.57
N PHE A 26 -5.10 1.10 2.73
CA PHE A 26 -4.97 0.86 1.30
C PHE A 26 -3.71 0.04 1.04
N ILE A 27 -3.84 -0.95 0.17
CA ILE A 27 -2.73 -1.78 -0.31
C ILE A 27 -2.80 -1.73 -1.83
N TRP A 28 -1.76 -1.19 -2.46
CA TRP A 28 -1.65 -1.18 -3.92
C TRP A 28 -0.83 -2.38 -4.35
N ALA A 29 -1.39 -3.20 -5.24
CA ALA A 29 -0.69 -4.28 -5.90
C ALA A 29 -0.47 -3.95 -7.38
N ALA A 30 0.64 -4.42 -7.92
CA ALA A 30 0.96 -4.30 -9.34
C ALA A 30 0.92 -5.67 -10.00
N VAL A 31 0.45 -5.71 -11.24
CA VAL A 31 0.57 -6.86 -12.15
C VAL A 31 1.60 -6.47 -13.22
N PRO A 32 2.90 -6.76 -13.05
CA PRO A 32 3.96 -6.18 -13.90
C PRO A 32 3.75 -6.46 -15.38
N TYR A 33 3.28 -7.66 -15.73
CA TYR A 33 2.97 -8.04 -17.11
C TYR A 33 2.07 -7.03 -17.85
N ARG A 34 1.09 -6.42 -17.16
CA ARG A 34 0.19 -5.41 -17.75
C ARG A 34 0.93 -4.12 -18.13
N THR A 35 1.98 -3.79 -17.39
CA THR A 35 2.80 -2.60 -17.62
C THR A 35 3.93 -2.89 -18.61
N GLU A 36 4.52 -4.09 -18.54
CA GLU A 36 5.61 -4.55 -19.41
C GLU A 36 5.22 -4.57 -20.88
N TRP A 37 3.98 -4.94 -21.21
CA TRP A 37 3.48 -4.88 -22.60
C TRP A 37 3.74 -3.51 -23.25
N ARG A 38 3.58 -2.42 -22.49
CA ARG A 38 3.71 -1.05 -23.01
C ARG A 38 5.07 -0.42 -22.77
N ALA A 39 5.68 -0.69 -21.61
CA ALA A 39 6.88 -0.03 -21.12
C ALA A 39 8.15 -0.91 -21.21
N GLY A 40 8.00 -2.19 -21.53
CA GLY A 40 9.08 -3.18 -21.62
C GLY A 40 9.98 -3.12 -20.39
N PRO A 41 11.30 -2.91 -20.58
CA PRO A 41 12.27 -2.94 -19.48
C PRO A 41 12.06 -1.82 -18.44
N TYR A 42 11.28 -0.79 -18.73
CA TYR A 42 11.03 0.33 -17.83
C TYR A 42 9.77 0.19 -16.99
N ALA A 43 9.06 -0.95 -17.06
CA ALA A 43 7.80 -1.16 -16.36
C ALA A 43 7.89 -0.88 -14.86
N TYR A 44 8.98 -1.30 -14.20
CA TYR A 44 9.22 -1.05 -12.78
C TYR A 44 9.18 0.44 -12.40
N LYS A 45 9.71 1.32 -13.29
CA LYS A 45 9.72 2.77 -13.07
C LYS A 45 8.31 3.33 -13.13
N PHE A 46 7.51 2.90 -14.09
CA PHE A 46 6.12 3.35 -14.21
C PHE A 46 5.26 2.87 -13.06
N ILE A 47 5.41 1.61 -12.63
CA ILE A 47 4.72 1.06 -11.47
C ILE A 47 5.02 1.91 -10.21
N ALA A 48 6.29 2.25 -9.98
CA ALA A 48 6.68 3.07 -8.83
C ALA A 48 6.11 4.49 -8.91
N ILE A 49 6.15 5.12 -10.10
CA ILE A 49 5.59 6.46 -10.32
C ILE A 49 4.07 6.45 -10.10
N ASP A 50 3.37 5.47 -10.66
CA ASP A 50 1.91 5.35 -10.55
C ASP A 50 1.49 5.12 -9.10
N ALA A 51 2.17 4.24 -8.36
CA ALA A 51 1.93 4.04 -6.94
C ALA A 51 2.11 5.33 -6.13
N GLY A 52 3.17 6.10 -6.42
CA GLY A 52 3.41 7.39 -5.78
C GLY A 52 2.33 8.43 -6.10
N HIS A 53 1.95 8.56 -7.37
CA HIS A 53 0.88 9.48 -7.78
C HIS A 53 -0.48 9.13 -7.17
N ILE A 54 -0.84 7.85 -7.17
CA ILE A 54 -2.11 7.39 -6.58
C ILE A 54 -2.11 7.67 -5.07
N CYS A 55 -1.00 7.42 -4.38
CA CYS A 55 -0.90 7.70 -2.96
C CYS A 55 -0.98 9.21 -2.66
N GLN A 56 -0.31 10.05 -3.45
CA GLN A 56 -0.41 11.51 -3.27
C GLN A 56 -1.85 12.01 -3.52
N ASN A 57 -2.56 11.43 -4.48
CA ASN A 57 -3.98 11.75 -4.68
C ASN A 57 -4.82 11.31 -3.48
N LEU A 58 -4.50 10.19 -2.82
CA LEU A 58 -5.13 9.78 -1.58
C LEU A 58 -4.87 10.78 -0.45
N TYR A 59 -3.64 11.28 -0.31
CA TYR A 59 -3.31 12.35 0.64
C TYR A 59 -4.19 13.59 0.44
N LEU A 60 -4.28 14.08 -0.80
CA LEU A 60 -5.08 15.27 -1.14
C LEU A 60 -6.58 15.03 -0.91
N ALA A 61 -7.10 13.85 -1.27
CA ALA A 61 -8.50 13.51 -1.07
C ALA A 61 -8.86 13.40 0.42
N ALA A 62 -7.98 12.80 1.22
CA ALA A 62 -8.16 12.71 2.67
C ALA A 62 -8.08 14.09 3.33
N GLU A 63 -7.11 14.93 2.93
CA GLU A 63 -6.99 16.29 3.45
C GLU A 63 -8.26 17.11 3.18
N ALA A 64 -8.86 16.98 1.99
CA ALA A 64 -10.10 17.66 1.63
C ALA A 64 -11.29 17.29 2.54
N ILE A 65 -11.26 16.12 3.20
CA ILE A 65 -12.27 15.68 4.17
C ILE A 65 -11.77 15.74 5.62
N GLN A 66 -10.67 16.45 5.88
CA GLN A 66 -10.05 16.60 7.21
C GLN A 66 -9.61 15.26 7.84
N ALA A 67 -9.24 14.30 7.00
CA ALA A 67 -8.60 13.05 7.38
C ALA A 67 -7.09 13.09 7.12
N GLY A 68 -6.35 12.23 7.81
CA GLY A 68 -4.91 12.06 7.66
C GLY A 68 -4.57 10.79 6.91
N VAL A 69 -3.42 10.82 6.23
CA VAL A 69 -2.84 9.65 5.54
C VAL A 69 -1.40 9.45 6.00
N CYS A 70 -1.00 8.20 6.18
CA CYS A 70 0.41 7.85 6.32
C CYS A 70 0.77 6.71 5.37
N ALA A 71 1.59 7.03 4.38
CA ALA A 71 2.21 6.07 3.48
C ALA A 71 3.16 5.12 4.22
N VAL A 72 3.10 3.85 3.86
CA VAL A 72 3.92 2.79 4.44
C VAL A 72 4.53 1.96 3.33
N ALA A 73 5.86 2.02 3.24
CA ALA A 73 6.66 1.15 2.37
C ALA A 73 7.42 0.08 3.15
N ALA A 74 7.46 0.19 4.49
CA ALA A 74 8.24 -0.69 5.35
C ALA A 74 7.33 -1.80 5.92
N TYR A 75 7.21 -2.89 5.15
CA TYR A 75 6.45 -4.09 5.48
C TYR A 75 7.17 -5.35 4.97
N GLU A 76 6.77 -6.51 5.48
CA GLU A 76 7.24 -7.81 5.01
C GLU A 76 6.42 -8.21 3.77
N GLN A 77 7.10 -8.34 2.63
CA GLN A 77 6.48 -8.52 1.33
C GLN A 77 5.59 -9.76 1.29
N GLN A 78 6.09 -10.91 1.75
CA GLN A 78 5.38 -12.18 1.64
C GLN A 78 4.12 -12.21 2.50
N ALA A 79 4.16 -11.63 3.69
CA ALA A 79 3.03 -11.54 4.60
C ALA A 79 1.91 -10.67 4.01
N VAL A 80 2.26 -9.52 3.43
CA VAL A 80 1.27 -8.65 2.77
C VAL A 80 0.70 -9.31 1.52
N ASP A 81 1.53 -9.94 0.67
CA ASP A 81 1.06 -10.64 -0.52
C ASP A 81 0.08 -11.77 -0.17
N ASN A 82 0.38 -12.55 0.87
CA ASN A 82 -0.50 -13.59 1.39
C ASN A 82 -1.82 -13.01 1.93
N LEU A 83 -1.76 -11.84 2.59
CA LEU A 83 -2.94 -11.18 3.14
C LEU A 83 -3.93 -10.77 2.04
N ILE A 84 -3.44 -10.23 0.92
CA ILE A 84 -4.28 -9.85 -0.23
C ILE A 84 -4.46 -10.99 -1.24
N ASN A 85 -3.98 -12.19 -0.92
CA ASN A 85 -4.10 -13.41 -1.71
C ASN A 85 -3.55 -13.28 -3.14
N VAL A 86 -2.36 -12.69 -3.26
CA VAL A 86 -1.63 -12.57 -4.54
C VAL A 86 -0.41 -13.49 -4.57
N SER A 87 0.12 -13.74 -5.75
CA SER A 87 1.18 -14.75 -5.96
C SER A 87 2.57 -14.32 -5.48
N GLY A 88 2.81 -13.02 -5.30
CA GLY A 88 4.14 -12.48 -5.03
C GLY A 88 5.08 -12.48 -6.25
N LYS A 89 4.60 -12.92 -7.42
CA LYS A 89 5.39 -13.02 -8.66
C LYS A 89 4.72 -12.28 -9.81
N ASP A 90 3.53 -12.72 -10.19
CA ASP A 90 2.75 -12.12 -11.29
C ASP A 90 1.92 -10.93 -10.81
N GLU A 91 1.60 -10.92 -9.51
CA GLU A 91 0.94 -9.82 -8.81
C GLU A 91 1.49 -9.75 -7.39
N PHE A 92 1.84 -8.54 -6.94
CA PHE A 92 2.40 -8.30 -5.61
C PHE A 92 2.12 -6.89 -5.12
N ALA A 93 2.03 -6.73 -3.80
CA ALA A 93 1.92 -5.44 -3.13
C ALA A 93 3.17 -4.59 -3.38
N VAL A 94 2.99 -3.33 -3.74
CA VAL A 94 4.07 -2.37 -4.01
C VAL A 94 4.08 -1.19 -3.03
N TYR A 95 2.95 -0.91 -2.39
CA TYR A 95 2.82 0.23 -1.48
C TYR A 95 1.58 0.11 -0.59
N LEU A 96 1.63 0.67 0.63
CA LEU A 96 0.50 0.76 1.54
C LEU A 96 0.28 2.20 1.98
N ALA A 97 -0.94 2.51 2.43
CA ALA A 97 -1.22 3.74 3.15
C ALA A 97 -2.33 3.54 4.17
N THR A 98 -2.15 4.12 5.36
CA THR A 98 -3.20 4.23 6.37
C THR A 98 -4.00 5.51 6.15
N VAL A 99 -5.31 5.47 6.40
CA VAL A 99 -6.20 6.64 6.42
C VAL A 99 -6.99 6.64 7.72
N GLY A 100 -7.10 7.79 8.37
CA GLY A 100 -7.81 7.91 9.64
C GLY A 100 -8.14 9.34 10.00
N LYS A 101 -8.87 9.52 11.11
CA LYS A 101 -9.14 10.85 11.65
C LYS A 101 -7.84 11.45 12.20
N ILE A 102 -7.60 12.72 11.91
CA ILE A 102 -6.49 13.48 12.51
C ILE A 102 -6.85 13.72 13.99
N ALA A 103 -5.97 13.32 14.90
CA ALA A 103 -6.15 13.46 16.35
C ALA A 103 -5.98 14.91 16.82
#